data_AF-A0A1C6CQD1-F1
#
_entry.id   AF-A0A1C6CQD1-F1
#
_cell.length_a   1.000
_cell.length_b   1.000
_cell.length_c   1.000
_cell.angle_alpha   90.00
_cell.angle_beta   90.00
_cell.angle_gamma   90.00
#
_symmetry.space_group_name_H-M   'P 1'
#
loop_
_entity.id
_entity.type
_entity.pdbx_description
1 polymer ?
#
loop_
_entity_poly.entity_id
_entity_poly.type
_entity_poly.pdbx_seq_one_letter_code
_entity_poly.pdbx_strand_id
1 'polypeptide(L)' 'MKKSVAITISDERLAALEMYLEQKNIKLSDEIDKCIDGLYQKNVPQNVRNFIEMKSEKKPAKKSRNSLPAETEKLSEQ' A
#
# COMPACT_ATOMS: atom_id res chain seq x y z
N MET A 1 -8.74 2.74 -2.49
CA MET A 1 -8.92 4.14 -2.91
C MET A 1 -7.54 4.71 -3.17
N LYS A 2 -7.26 5.28 -4.35
CA LYS A 2 -5.97 5.93 -4.64
C LYS A 2 -6.04 7.40 -4.21
N LYS A 3 -4.96 7.94 -3.66
CA LYS A 3 -4.80 9.37 -3.37
C LYS A 3 -3.79 9.95 -4.33
N SER A 4 -4.06 11.14 -4.86
CA SER A 4 -3.13 11.86 -5.74
C SER A 4 -2.22 12.75 -4.90
N VAL A 5 -0.95 12.82 -5.28
CA VAL A 5 0.06 13.72 -4.70
C VAL A 5 0.59 14.59 -5.83
N ALA A 6 0.65 15.90 -5.61
CA ALA A 6 1.23 16.85 -6.56
C ALA A 6 2.74 17.01 -6.29
N ILE A 7 3.55 17.00 -7.35
CA ILE A 7 5.00 17.20 -7.29
C ILE A 7 5.32 18.45 -8.11
N THR A 8 6.08 19.38 -7.54
CA THR A 8 6.52 20.60 -8.21
C THR A 8 7.98 20.49 -8.62
N ILE A 9 8.29 20.84 -9.86
CA ILE A 9 9.64 20.88 -10.42
C ILE A 9 9.74 22.11 -11.34
N SER A 10 10.94 22.70 -11.44
CA SER A 10 11.21 23.79 -12.38
C SER A 10 11.03 23.32 -13.82
N ASP A 11 10.48 24.18 -14.67
CA ASP A 11 10.19 23.88 -16.08
C ASP A 11 11.43 23.36 -16.84
N GLU A 12 12.56 24.05 -16.69
CA GLU A 12 13.84 23.66 -17.33
C GLU A 12 14.30 22.25 -16.93
N ARG A 13 14.09 21.87 -15.66
CA ARG A 13 14.47 20.55 -15.15
C ARG A 13 13.51 19.48 -15.64
N LEU A 14 12.22 19.80 -15.77
CA LEU A 14 11.23 18.88 -16.32
C LEU A 14 11.50 18.61 -17.80
N ALA A 15 11.71 19.66 -18.60
CA ALA A 15 12.00 19.54 -20.02
C ALA A 15 13.25 18.68 -20.28
N ALA A 16 14.33 18.93 -19.53
CA ALA A 16 15.53 18.10 -19.62
C ALA A 16 15.22 16.63 -19.25
N LEU A 17 14.50 16.40 -18.15
CA LEU A 17 14.17 15.06 -17.70
C LEU A 17 13.34 14.30 -18.73
N GLU A 18 12.29 14.91 -19.29
CA GLU A 18 11.44 14.29 -20.31
C GLU A 18 12.23 13.94 -21.57
N MET A 19 13.08 14.86 -22.05
CA MET A 19 13.93 14.64 -23.23
C MET A 19 14.83 13.41 -23.04
N TYR A 20 15.52 13.29 -21.90
CA TYR A 20 16.42 12.18 -21.64
C TYR A 20 15.70 10.85 -21.36
N LEU A 21 14.48 10.90 -20.83
CA LEU A 21 13.67 9.69 -20.62
C LEU A 21 13.11 9.17 -21.95
N GLU A 22 12.68 10.06 -22.84
CA GLU A 22 12.20 9.69 -24.18
C GLU A 22 13.29 9.01 -25.01
N GLN A 23 14.54 9.50 -24.93
CA GLN A 23 15.70 8.87 -25.56
C GLN A 23 15.91 7.41 -25.11
N LYS A 24 15.52 7.09 -23.86
CA LYS A 24 15.60 5.75 -23.28
C LYS A 24 14.33 4.93 -23.47
N ASN A 25 13.31 5.48 -24.13
CA ASN A 25 11.97 4.92 -24.22
C ASN A 25 11.33 4.68 -22.85
N ILE A 26 11.67 5.51 -21.86
CA ILE A 26 11.14 5.43 -20.50
C ILE A 26 10.07 6.51 -20.34
N LYS A 27 8.95 6.16 -19.70
CA LYS A 27 7.90 7.13 -19.35
C LYS A 27 8.20 7.72 -17.98
N LEU A 28 8.15 9.05 -17.87
CA LEU A 28 8.32 9.75 -16.60
C LEU A 28 7.35 9.23 -15.53
N SER A 29 6.09 9.02 -15.87
CA SER A 29 5.08 8.50 -14.93
C SER A 29 5.45 7.14 -14.34
N ASP A 30 5.96 6.20 -15.16
CA ASP A 30 6.38 4.87 -14.69
C ASP A 30 7.55 4.97 -13.70
N GLU A 31 8.52 5.84 -13.98
CA GLU A 31 9.66 6.05 -13.06
C GLU A 31 9.23 6.71 -11.75
N ILE A 32 8.26 7.63 -11.78
CA ILE A 32 7.69 8.21 -10.57
C ILE A 32 6.93 7.14 -9.78
N ASP A 33 6.07 6.33 -10.42
CA ASP A 33 5.37 5.23 -9.76
C ASP A 33 6.34 4.26 -9.09
N LYS A 34 7.42 3.88 -9.80
CA LYS A 34 8.48 3.02 -9.26
C LYS A 34 9.24 3.67 -8.10
N CYS A 35 9.53 4.96 -8.19
CA CYS A 35 10.13 5.72 -7.09
C CYS A 35 9.24 5.70 -5.84
N ILE A 36 7.93 5.89 -6.00
CA ILE A 36 6.98 5.87 -4.90
C ILE A 36 6.85 4.47 -4.29
N ASP A 37 6.78 3.42 -5.11
CA ASP A 37 6.77 2.03 -4.61
C ASP A 37 8.05 1.72 -3.84
N GLY A 38 9.22 2.05 -4.40
CA GLY A 38 10.50 1.88 -3.73
C GLY A 38 10.59 2.65 -2.41
N LEU A 39 10.04 3.88 -2.36
CA LEU A 39 9.95 4.67 -1.14
C LEU A 39 9.08 3.98 -0.09
N TYR A 40 7.94 3.42 -0.49
CA TYR A 40 7.07 2.66 0.40
C TYR A 40 7.77 1.40 0.92
N GLN A 41 8.39 0.60 0.05
CA GLN A 41 9.09 -0.62 0.44
C GLN A 41 10.27 -0.36 1.41
N LYS A 42 11.03 0.72 1.17
CA LYS A 42 12.19 1.08 1.97
C LYS A 42 11.83 1.63 3.34
N ASN A 43 10.77 2.43 3.43
CA ASN A 43 10.41 3.12 4.67
C ASN A 43 9.36 2.38 5.50
N VAL A 44 8.57 1.49 4.89
CA VAL A 44 7.51 0.75 5.58
C VAL A 44 8.00 -0.68 5.89
N PRO A 45 8.12 -1.05 7.19
CA PRO A 45 8.51 -2.40 7.59
C PRO A 45 7.60 -3.47 6.99
N GLN A 46 8.17 -4.65 6.70
CA GLN A 46 7.43 -5.76 6.09
C GLN A 46 6.14 -6.10 6.85
N ASN A 47 6.17 -6.12 8.19
CA ASN A 47 5.00 -6.40 9.02
C ASN A 47 3.84 -5.43 8.78
N VAL A 48 4.15 -4.15 8.56
CA VAL A 48 3.15 -3.11 8.28
C VAL A 48 2.63 -3.25 6.85
N ARG A 49 3.50 -3.56 5.89
CA ARG A 49 3.08 -3.80 4.49
C ARG A 49 2.12 -4.99 4.38
N ASN A 50 2.46 -6.11 5.01
CA ASN A 50 1.61 -7.30 5.06
C ASN A 50 0.25 -7.00 5.72
N PHE A 51 0.24 -6.19 6.79
CA PHE A 51 -1.00 -5.78 7.45
C PHE A 51 -1.91 -4.92 6.55
N ILE A 52 -1.32 -4.03 5.74
CA ILE A 52 -2.06 -3.19 4.78
C ILE A 52 -2.63 -4.04 3.63
N GLU A 53 -1.86 -5.01 3.14
CA GLU A 53 -2.30 -5.97 2.13
C GLU A 53 -3.49 -6.80 2.62
N MET A 54 -3.36 -7.43 3.80
CA MET A 54 -4.45 -8.18 4.44
C MET A 54 -5.69 -7.31 4.73
N LYS A 55 -5.53 -6.04 5.10
CA LYS A 55 -6.66 -5.09 5.26
C LYS A 55 -7.34 -4.78 3.94
N SER A 56 -6.59 -4.75 2.83
CA SER A 56 -7.10 -4.47 1.49
C SER A 56 -7.82 -5.67 0.88
N GLU A 57 -7.41 -6.89 1.25
CA GLU A 57 -8.04 -8.16 0.84
C GLU A 57 -9.34 -8.48 1.59
N LYS A 58 -9.66 -7.79 2.69
CA LYS A 58 -10.96 -7.87 3.38
C LYS A 58 -12.10 -7.14 2.64
N LYS A 59 -12.19 -7.28 1.31
CA LYS A 59 -13.50 -7.33 0.66
C LYS A 59 -14.13 -8.67 1.10
N PRO A 60 -15.31 -8.69 1.72
CA PRO A 60 -15.88 -9.94 2.20
C PRO A 60 -16.23 -10.83 1.00
N ALA A 61 -15.37 -11.82 0.73
CA ALA A 61 -15.79 -13.03 0.06
C ALA A 61 -16.84 -13.73 0.94
N LYS A 62 -17.91 -14.19 0.29
CA LYS A 62 -19.19 -14.62 0.87
C LYS A 62 -19.06 -15.71 1.94
N LYS A 63 -19.88 -15.54 3.00
CA LYS A 63 -20.60 -16.53 3.83
C LYS A 63 -19.91 -17.86 4.15
N SER A 64 -19.71 -18.12 5.44
CA SER A 64 -20.21 -19.36 6.06
C SER A 64 -20.51 -19.11 7.53
N ARG A 65 -21.61 -19.71 7.99
CA ARG A 65 -22.37 -19.42 9.20
C ARG A 65 -22.03 -20.45 10.27
N ASN A 66 -22.24 -20.04 11.51
CA ASN A 66 -22.47 -20.83 12.74
C ASN A 66 -21.26 -21.08 13.66
N SER A 67 -21.48 -20.64 14.89
CA SER A 67 -20.58 -20.53 16.03
C SER A 67 -21.16 -21.28 17.24
N LEU A 68 -20.27 -21.68 18.16
CA LEU A 68 -20.45 -22.02 19.60
C LEU A 68 -20.92 -23.45 19.94
N PRO A 69 -20.60 -24.03 21.15
CA PRO A 69 -20.47 -23.42 22.50
C PRO A 69 -19.23 -23.87 23.32
N ALA A 70 -18.96 -23.55 24.60
CA ALA A 70 -19.22 -22.45 25.56
C ALA A 70 -18.28 -22.71 26.78
N GLU A 71 -17.88 -21.65 27.50
CA GLU A 71 -16.93 -21.60 28.62
C GLU A 71 -17.27 -22.46 29.86
N THR A 72 -16.22 -22.86 30.58
CA THR A 72 -16.28 -23.23 32.00
C THR A 72 -15.20 -22.45 32.74
N GLU A 73 -15.55 -21.60 33.70
CA GLU A 73 -14.68 -21.36 34.86
C GLU A 73 -15.49 -20.96 36.09
N LYS A 74 -15.17 -21.65 37.20
CA LYS A 74 -15.75 -21.53 38.53
C LYS A 74 -15.06 -20.39 39.28
N LEU A 75 -15.80 -19.63 40.08
CA LEU A 75 -15.30 -19.16 41.37
C LEU A 75 -16.48 -18.81 42.29
N SER A 76 -16.53 -19.41 43.48
CA SER A 76 -17.20 -18.80 44.62
C SER A 76 -16.66 -19.44 45.90
N GLU A 77 -15.92 -18.64 46.64
CA GLU A 77 -15.52 -18.84 48.02
C GLU A 77 -16.34 -17.81 48.81
N GLN A 78 -17.35 -18.28 49.56
CA GLN A 78 -17.64 -17.90 50.97
C GLN A 78 -18.92 -18.62 51.44
#